data_AF-A0A661QK79-F1
#
_entry.id   AF-A0A661QK79-F1
#
_cell.length_a   1.000
_cell.length_b   1.000
_cell.length_c   1.000
_cell.angle_alpha   90.00
_cell.angle_beta   90.00
_cell.angle_gamma   90.00
#
_symmetry.space_group_name_H-M   'P 1'
#
loop_
_entity.id
_entity.type
_entity.pdbx_description
1 polymer ?
#
loop_
_entity_poly.entity_id
_entity_poly.type
_entity_poly.pdbx_seq_one_letter_code
_entity_poly.pdbx_strand_id
1 'polypeptide(L)'
;MPEDLLPIVCDEFDCEHDTILRKGKKRNIARDVAIYLSREIAGESGAALGQYFGDISGAGITVRYNYITKTIQNDSRLRWQINRIRKRIINN
;
A
#
# COMPACT_ATOMS: atom_id res chain seq x y z
N MET A 1 1.19 8.26 -9.46
CA MET A 1 0.22 8.55 -8.38
C MET A 1 -0.27 7.24 -7.74
N PRO A 2 -0.92 7.23 -6.56
CA PRO A 2 -1.49 6.01 -5.97
C PRO A 2 -2.41 5.24 -6.92
N GLU A 3 -3.06 5.96 -7.83
CA GLU A 3 -3.93 5.43 -8.89
C GLU A 3 -3.22 4.47 -9.85
N ASP A 4 -1.99 4.77 -10.25
CA ASP A 4 -1.20 3.90 -11.15
C ASP A 4 -0.73 2.62 -10.45
N LEU A 5 -0.66 2.67 -9.11
CA LEU A 5 -0.16 1.59 -8.27
C LEU A 5 -1.24 0.56 -7.94
N LEU A 6 -2.48 1.03 -7.76
CA LEU A 6 -3.61 0.23 -7.33
C LEU A 6 -3.88 -1.00 -8.22
N PRO A 7 -3.96 -0.89 -9.56
CA PRO A 7 -4.18 -2.06 -10.42
C PRO A 7 -3.14 -3.15 -10.22
N ILE A 8 -1.87 -2.75 -10.01
CA ILE A 8 -0.75 -3.68 -9.83
C ILE A 8 -0.84 -4.37 -8.46
N VAL A 9 -1.23 -3.64 -7.41
CA VAL A 9 -1.44 -4.23 -6.08
C VAL A 9 -2.67 -5.14 -6.06
N CYS A 10 -3.75 -4.74 -6.71
CA CYS A 10 -4.96 -5.54 -6.87
C CYS A 10 -4.66 -6.90 -7.52
N ASP A 11 -3.92 -6.90 -8.63
CA ASP A 11 -3.48 -8.11 -9.32
C ASP A 11 -2.56 -8.99 -8.44
N GLU A 12 -1.60 -8.38 -7.73
CA GLU A 12 -0.65 -9.09 -6.89
C GLU A 12 -1.28 -9.78 -5.66
N PHE A 13 -2.36 -9.21 -5.13
CA PHE A 13 -3.04 -9.68 -3.91
C PHE A 13 -4.41 -10.30 -4.18
N ASP A 14 -4.81 -10.46 -5.45
CA ASP A 14 -6.11 -10.96 -5.88
C ASP A 14 -7.27 -10.25 -5.14
N CYS A 15 -7.30 -8.91 -5.25
CA CYS A 15 -8.30 -8.09 -4.58
C CYS A 15 -8.78 -6.92 -5.42
N GLU A 16 -10.00 -6.47 -5.17
CA GLU A 16 -10.60 -5.33 -5.86
C GLU A 16 -10.15 -3.97 -5.31
N HIS A 17 -10.21 -2.93 -6.14
CA HIS A 17 -9.90 -1.55 -5.73
C HIS A 17 -10.71 -1.10 -4.50
N ASP A 18 -12.01 -1.42 -4.43
CA ASP A 18 -12.85 -1.10 -3.27
C ASP A 18 -12.29 -1.74 -1.99
N THR A 19 -11.71 -2.94 -2.07
CA THR A 19 -11.06 -3.56 -0.91
C THR A 19 -9.91 -2.70 -0.40
N ILE A 20 -9.11 -2.11 -1.28
CA ILE A 20 -8.00 -1.25 -0.88
C ILE A 20 -8.51 0.09 -0.33
N LEU A 21 -9.57 0.67 -0.88
CA LEU A 21 -10.11 1.98 -0.48
C LEU A 21 -11.06 1.94 0.71
N ARG A 22 -11.69 0.81 1.00
CA ARG A 22 -12.65 0.63 2.12
C ARG A 22 -12.03 0.74 3.52
N LYS A 23 -12.48 1.74 4.28
CA LYS A 23 -12.12 1.95 5.69
C LYS A 23 -12.63 0.80 6.58
N GLY A 24 -11.90 0.49 7.65
CA GLY A 24 -12.37 -0.39 8.73
C GLY A 24 -12.24 -1.90 8.48
N LYS A 25 -11.81 -2.33 7.28
CA LYS A 25 -11.53 -3.75 7.00
C LYS A 25 -10.32 -4.22 7.82
N LYS A 26 -10.53 -5.20 8.71
CA LYS A 26 -9.46 -5.77 9.53
C LYS A 26 -8.47 -6.57 8.67
N ARG A 27 -7.18 -6.49 9.02
CA ARG A 27 -6.07 -7.25 8.40
C ARG A 27 -5.97 -7.10 6.87
N ASN A 28 -6.18 -5.90 6.37
CA ASN A 28 -6.10 -5.61 4.94
C ASN A 28 -4.65 -5.34 4.50
N ILE A 29 -3.89 -6.41 4.26
CA ILE A 29 -2.48 -6.30 3.87
C ILE A 29 -2.30 -5.58 2.52
N ALA A 30 -3.21 -5.79 1.56
CA ALA A 30 -3.16 -5.15 0.27
C ALA A 30 -3.25 -3.61 0.40
N ARG A 31 -4.16 -3.11 1.25
CA ARG A 31 -4.23 -1.67 1.56
C ARG A 31 -2.97 -1.17 2.23
N ASP A 32 -2.46 -1.88 3.22
CA ASP A 32 -1.27 -1.45 3.95
C ASP A 32 -0.04 -1.40 3.02
N VAL A 33 0.08 -2.36 2.09
CA VAL A 33 1.09 -2.37 1.02
C VAL A 33 0.91 -1.21 0.04
N ALA A 34 -0.32 -0.92 -0.38
CA ALA A 34 -0.61 0.22 -1.26
C ALA A 34 -0.22 1.55 -0.61
N ILE A 35 -0.52 1.73 0.69
CA ILE A 35 -0.10 2.89 1.47
C ILE A 35 1.43 2.97 1.55
N TYR A 36 2.08 1.85 1.87
CA TYR A 36 3.54 1.77 1.99
C TYR A 36 4.22 2.18 0.67
N LEU A 37 3.82 1.58 -0.45
CA LEU A 37 4.42 1.87 -1.75
C LEU A 37 4.10 3.28 -2.25
N SER A 38 2.89 3.78 -2.01
CA SER A 38 2.53 5.17 -2.38
C SER A 38 3.43 6.17 -1.66
N ARG A 39 3.77 5.91 -0.40
CA ARG A 39 4.68 6.77 0.38
C ARG A 39 6.14 6.64 -0.09
N GLU A 40 6.59 5.43 -0.40
CA GLU A 40 7.96 5.16 -0.86
C GLU A 40 8.26 5.70 -2.25
N ILE A 41 7.30 5.57 -3.18
CA ILE A 41 7.52 5.86 -4.61
C ILE A 41 7.09 7.27 -4.95
N ALA A 42 5.91 7.71 -4.48
CA ALA A 42 5.37 9.01 -4.83
C ALA A 42 5.76 10.13 -3.86
N GLY A 43 6.35 9.80 -2.69
CA GLY A 43 6.77 10.80 -1.70
C GLY A 43 5.61 11.59 -1.08
N GLU A 44 4.38 11.09 -1.22
CA GLU A 44 3.17 11.79 -0.82
C GLU A 44 3.07 12.01 0.69
N SER A 45 2.45 13.13 1.07
CA SER A 45 2.22 13.43 2.48
C SER A 45 1.23 12.44 3.11
N GLY A 46 1.37 12.16 4.40
CA GLY A 46 0.42 11.31 5.11
C GLY A 46 -1.02 11.85 5.10
N ALA A 47 -1.21 13.16 4.97
CA ALA A 47 -2.54 13.78 4.85
C ALA A 47 -3.18 13.47 3.50
N ALA A 48 -2.44 13.64 2.40
CA ALA A 48 -2.91 13.35 1.04
C ALA A 48 -3.24 11.86 0.88
N LEU A 49 -2.36 10.97 1.34
CA LEU A 49 -2.62 9.53 1.37
C LEU A 49 -3.82 9.19 2.25
N GLY A 50 -4.00 9.91 3.35
CA GLY A 50 -5.13 9.76 4.26
C GLY A 50 -6.48 9.99 3.57
N GLN A 51 -6.59 11.09 2.83
CA GLN A 51 -7.78 11.43 2.03
C GLN A 51 -8.03 10.36 0.97
N TYR A 52 -6.99 9.94 0.26
CA TYR A 52 -7.10 8.94 -0.80
C TYR A 52 -7.55 7.57 -0.30
N PHE A 53 -6.91 7.06 0.75
CA PHE A 53 -7.24 5.78 1.36
C PHE A 53 -8.36 5.97 2.39
N GLY A 54 -9.53 6.44 1.97
CA GLY A 54 -10.79 6.41 2.74
C GLY A 54 -10.74 7.14 4.08
N ASP A 55 -10.27 8.39 4.08
CA ASP A 55 -10.22 9.29 5.25
C ASP A 55 -9.55 8.66 6.47
N ILE A 56 -8.37 8.07 6.26
CA ILE A 56 -7.47 7.68 7.35
C ILE A 56 -6.68 8.92 7.78
N SER A 57 -6.44 9.08 9.09
CA SER A 57 -5.58 10.17 9.57
C SER A 57 -4.13 9.99 9.13
N GLY A 58 -3.36 11.07 8.98
CA GLY A 58 -1.93 10.97 8.64
C GLY A 58 -1.12 10.14 9.65
N ALA A 59 -1.51 10.16 10.93
CA ALA A 59 -0.98 9.26 11.95
C ALA A 59 -1.30 7.78 11.64
N GLY A 60 -2.54 7.49 11.22
CA GLY A 60 -2.95 6.16 10.76
C GLY A 60 -2.13 5.67 9.57
N ILE A 61 -1.87 6.53 8.56
CA ILE A 61 -0.97 6.21 7.45
C ILE A 61 0.43 5.84 7.96
N THR A 62 0.97 6.61 8.91
CA THR A 62 2.30 6.35 9.49
C THR A 62 2.34 5.01 10.24
N VAL A 63 1.28 4.66 10.97
CA VAL A 63 1.16 3.35 11.61
C VAL A 63 1.17 2.21 10.58
N ARG A 64 0.43 2.33 9.48
CA ARG A 64 0.40 1.30 8.42
C ARG A 64 1.74 1.16 7.69
N TYR A 65 2.37 2.29 7.37
CA TYR A 65 3.70 2.32 6.79
C TYR A 65 4.70 1.58 7.69
N ASN A 66 4.77 1.93 8.98
CA ASN A 66 5.68 1.30 9.93
C ASN A 66 5.37 -0.19 10.14
N TYR A 67 4.10 -0.57 10.09
CA TYR A 67 3.68 -1.97 10.15
C TYR A 67 4.29 -2.76 8.99
N ILE A 68 4.13 -2.31 7.74
CA ILE A 68 4.72 -3.00 6.57
C ILE A 68 6.24 -3.01 6.65
N THR A 69 6.88 -1.88 6.99
CA THR A 69 8.34 -1.80 7.14
C THR A 69 8.89 -2.86 8.11
N LYS A 70 8.19 -3.15 9.21
CA LYS A 70 8.56 -4.21 10.15
C LYS A 70 8.21 -5.61 9.64
N THR A 71 7.05 -5.77 9.00
CA THR A 71 6.61 -7.07 8.49
C THR A 71 7.55 -7.59 7.40
N ILE A 72 7.99 -6.76 6.47
CA ILE A 72 8.89 -7.19 5.36
C ILE A 72 10.28 -7.63 5.80
N GLN A 73 10.70 -7.28 7.02
CA GLN A 73 11.96 -7.75 7.58
C GLN A 73 11.89 -9.25 7.90
N ASN A 74 10.71 -9.74 8.29
CA ASN A 74 10.49 -11.11 8.76
C ASN A 74 9.67 -11.96 7.78
N ASP A 75 8.92 -11.35 6.87
CA ASP A 75 8.11 -12.03 5.86
C ASP A 75 8.77 -11.92 4.47
N SER A 76 9.46 -12.98 4.09
CA SER A 76 10.15 -13.09 2.80
C SER A 76 9.17 -13.12 1.62
N ARG A 77 7.96 -13.68 1.80
CA ARG A 77 6.92 -13.72 0.78
C ARG A 77 6.42 -12.32 0.51
N LEU A 78 6.02 -11.58 1.56
CA LEU A 78 5.54 -10.21 1.42
C LEU A 78 6.60 -9.31 0.79
N ARG A 79 7.86 -9.45 1.21
CA ARG A 79 8.99 -8.71 0.62
C ARG A 79 9.15 -9.00 -0.88
N TRP A 80 9.02 -10.27 -1.27
CA TRP A 80 9.08 -10.65 -2.68
C TRP A 80 7.92 -10.06 -3.48
N GLN A 81 6.70 -10.10 -2.96
CA GLN A 81 5.52 -9.50 -3.59
C GLN A 81 5.69 -7.99 -3.81
N ILE A 82 6.14 -7.26 -2.79
CA ILE A 82 6.44 -5.82 -2.88
C ILE A 82 7.50 -5.53 -3.95
N ASN A 83 8.55 -6.35 -4.02
CA ASN A 83 9.60 -6.18 -5.03
C ASN A 83 9.09 -6.47 -6.45
N ARG A 84 8.14 -7.41 -6.62
CA ARG A 84 7.47 -7.62 -7.92
C ARG A 84 6.67 -6.39 -8.33
N ILE A 85 5.89 -5.83 -7.41
CA ILE A 85 5.12 -4.60 -7.67
C ILE A 85 6.06 -3.46 -8.08
N ARG A 86 7.14 -3.22 -7.32
CA ARG A 86 8.16 -2.21 -7.66
C ARG A 86 8.73 -2.38 -9.06
N LYS A 87 9.09 -3.62 -9.44
CA LYS A 87 9.61 -3.90 -10.80
C LYS A 87 8.58 -3.60 -11.89
N ARG A 88 7.30 -3.94 -11.67
CA ARG A 88 6.23 -3.65 -12.63
C ARG A 88 5.97 -2.15 -12.78
N ILE A 89 6.16 -1.37 -11.71
CA ILE A 89 6.05 0.09 -11.76
C ILE A 89 7.20 0.73 -12.55
N ILE A 90 8.44 0.27 -12.35
CA ILE A 90 9.63 0.84 -13.03
C ILE A 90 9.68 0.46 -14.53
N ASN A 91 9.19 -0.73 -14.87
CA ASN A 91 9.22 -1.24 -16.25
C ASN A 91 7.98 -0.85 -17.07
N ASN A 92 7.08 -0.05 -16.50
CA ASN A 92 5.97 0.62 -17.20
C ASN A 92 6.37 2.05 -17.53
#